data_AF-A0A8T7CWJ6-F1
#
_entry.id   AF-A0A8T7CWJ6-F1
#
_cell.length_a   1.000
_cell.length_b   1.000
_cell.length_c   1.000
_cell.angle_alpha   90.00
_cell.angle_beta   90.00
_cell.angle_gamma   90.00
#
_symmetry.space_group_name_H-M   'P 1'
#
loop_
_entity.id
_entity.type
_entity.pdbx_description
1 polymer ?
#
loop_
_entity_poly.entity_id
_entity_poly.type
_entity_poly.pdbx_seq_one_letter_code
_entity_poly.pdbx_strand_id
1 'polypeptide(L)' 'MEPAHTELRRTIGLPLLLFYGMGNIIGAGIYVLIGKVSGEAAMYAPVAFLAASIVAGLV' A
#
# COMPACT_ATOMS: atom_id res chain seq x y z
N MET A 1 25.94 -31.13 4.72
CA MET A 1 25.30 -30.25 5.72
C MET A 1 23.96 -29.86 5.13
N GLU A 2 22.88 -30.43 5.66
CA GLU A 2 21.50 -30.15 5.23
C GLU A 2 21.17 -28.68 5.55
N PRO A 3 20.57 -27.89 4.65
CA PRO A 3 20.15 -26.53 4.97
C PRO A 3 19.04 -26.58 6.03
N ALA A 4 19.28 -26.00 7.20
CA ALA A 4 18.27 -25.84 8.24
C ALA A 4 17.12 -24.98 7.68
N HIS A 5 15.96 -25.59 7.44
CA HIS A 5 14.76 -24.90 7.00
C HIS A 5 14.23 -24.01 8.14
N THR A 6 14.48 -22.70 8.04
CA THR A 6 13.85 -21.71 8.92
C THR A 6 12.38 -21.56 8.52
N GLU A 7 11.48 -22.18 9.28
CA GLU A 7 10.04 -22.01 9.05
C GLU A 7 9.57 -20.61 9.48
N LEU A 8 8.67 -20.02 8.68
CA LEU A 8 8.10 -18.70 8.95
C LEU A 8 7.16 -18.77 10.16
N ARG A 9 7.55 -18.11 11.25
CA ARG A 9 6.71 -17.99 12.44
C ARG A 9 5.60 -16.95 12.23
N ARG A 10 4.38 -17.40 11.91
CA ARG A 10 3.18 -16.55 11.77
C ARG A 10 2.78 -15.88 13.09
N THR A 11 3.46 -14.77 13.41
CA THR A 11 3.26 -14.01 14.66
C THR A 11 2.37 -12.78 14.46
N ILE A 12 2.18 -12.35 13.21
CA ILE A 12 1.37 -11.18 12.85
C ILE A 12 -0.05 -11.65 12.51
N GLY A 13 -1.03 -11.24 13.32
CA GLY A 13 -2.45 -11.47 13.06
C GLY A 13 -3.04 -10.51 12.03
N LEU A 14 -4.27 -10.79 11.56
CA LEU A 14 -4.94 -9.99 10.51
C LEU A 14 -4.98 -8.48 10.78
N PRO A 15 -5.31 -7.98 11.98
CA PRO A 15 -5.36 -6.54 12.22
C PRO A 15 -3.98 -5.89 12.06
N LEU A 16 -2.94 -6.56 12.57
CA LEU A 16 -1.57 -6.07 12.52
C LEU A 16 -1.02 -6.10 11.08
N LEU A 17 -1.41 -7.12 10.31
CA LEU A 17 -1.11 -7.21 8.88
C LEU A 17 -1.79 -6.08 8.08
N LEU A 18 -3.05 -5.77 8.39
CA LEU A 18 -3.78 -4.67 7.76
C LEU A 18 -3.14 -3.32 8.06
N PHE A 19 -2.77 -3.06 9.33
CA PHE A 19 -2.06 -1.83 9.69
C PHE A 19 -0.68 -1.73 9.03
N TYR A 20 0.04 -2.85 8.94
CA TYR A 20 1.31 -2.91 8.23
C TYR A 20 1.15 -2.57 6.74
N GLY A 21 0.17 -3.19 6.08
CA GLY A 21 -0.15 -2.91 4.67
C GLY A 21 -0.60 -1.46 4.45
N MET A 22 -1.53 -0.96 5.27
CA MET A 22 -1.97 0.43 5.22
C MET A 22 -0.81 1.41 5.42
N GLY A 23 0.06 1.17 6.40
CA GLY A 23 1.23 2.01 6.65
C GLY A 23 2.16 2.09 5.44
N ASN A 24 2.39 0.95 4.78
CA ASN A 24 3.19 0.91 3.56
C ASN A 24 2.53 1.66 2.39
N ILE A 25 1.22 1.46 2.16
CA ILE A 25 0.48 2.10 1.05
C ILE A 25 0.38 3.62 1.25
N ILE A 26 0.04 4.07 2.46
CA ILE A 26 -0.13 5.51 2.75
C ILE A 26 1.23 6.21 2.76
N GLY A 27 2.24 5.63 3.43
CA GLY A 27 3.55 6.23 3.59
C GLY A 27 4.35 6.27 2.29
N ALA A 28 4.69 5.09 1.75
CA ALA A 28 5.55 4.99 0.57
C ALA A 28 4.80 5.37 -0.73
N GLY A 29 3.50 5.07 -0.81
CA GLY A 29 2.68 5.35 -1.98
C GLY A 29 2.11 6.76 -2.00
N ILE A 30 1.09 7.00 -1.16
CA ILE A 30 0.28 8.23 -1.24
C ILE A 30 1.12 9.47 -0.92
N TYR A 31 1.81 9.53 0.22
CA TYR A 31 2.48 10.77 0.65
C TYR A 31 3.62 11.20 -0.26
N VAL A 32 4.30 10.26 -0.92
CA VAL A 32 5.36 10.59 -1.88
C VAL A 32 4.79 11.19 -3.16
N LEU A 33 3.61 10.71 -3.60
CA LEU A 33 3.05 11.05 -4.91
C LEU A 33 1.95 12.12 -4.85
N ILE A 34 1.34 12.37 -3.70
CA ILE A 34 0.18 13.27 -3.54
C ILE A 34 0.45 14.66 -4.10
N GLY A 35 1.62 15.24 -3.83
CA GLY A 35 1.98 16.58 -4.32
C GLY A 35 2.10 16.63 -5.85
N LYS A 36 2.72 15.61 -6.45
CA LYS A 36 2.85 15.51 -7.90
C LYS A 36 1.48 15.33 -8.57
N VAL A 37 0.66 14.43 -8.04
CA VAL A 37 -0.70 14.17 -8.55
C VAL A 37 -1.58 15.40 -8.39
N SER A 38 -1.49 16.12 -7.27
CA SER A 38 -2.20 17.38 -7.08
C SER A 38 -1.76 18.47 -8.07
N GLY A 39 -0.49 18.50 -8.46
CA GLY A 39 0.00 19.42 -9.50
C GLY A 39 -0.54 19.09 -10.89
N GLU A 40 -0.65 17.80 -11.23
CA GLU A 40 -1.12 17.35 -12.55
C GLU A 40 -2.65 17.35 -12.68
N ALA A 41 -3.37 16.85 -11.67
CA ALA A 41 -4.82 16.69 -11.70
C ALA A 41 -5.58 17.84 -11.04
N ALA A 42 -4.92 18.72 -10.28
CA ALA A 42 -5.53 19.82 -9.54
C ALA A 42 -6.79 19.38 -8.78
N MET A 43 -7.96 19.96 -9.10
CA MET A 43 -9.23 19.64 -8.45
C MET A 43 -9.74 18.22 -8.74
N TYR A 44 -9.21 17.56 -9.77
CA TYR A 44 -9.53 16.17 -10.11
C TYR A 44 -8.66 15.15 -9.38
N ALA A 45 -7.72 15.58 -8.54
CA ALA A 45 -6.88 14.67 -7.74
C ALA A 45 -7.71 13.62 -6.95
N PRO A 46 -8.84 13.95 -6.30
CA PRO A 46 -9.67 12.95 -5.63
C PRO A 46 -10.21 11.87 -6.58
N VAL A 47 -10.61 12.27 -7.80
CA VAL A 47 -11.11 11.34 -8.83
C VAL A 47 -10.00 10.44 -9.33
N ALA A 48 -8.79 10.97 -9.52
CA ALA A 48 -7.62 10.19 -9.92
C ALA A 48 -7.26 9.11 -8.87
N PHE A 49 -7.26 9.47 -7.57
CA PHE A 49 -7.03 8.50 -6.50
C PHE A 49 -8.16 7.46 -6.37
N LEU A 50 -9.41 7.84 -6.65
CA LEU A 50 -10.53 6.89 -6.69
C LEU A 50 -10.39 5.89 -7.85
N ALA A 51 -9.98 6.35 -9.02
CA ALA A 51 -9.69 5.45 -10.14
C ALA A 51 -8.52 4.49 -9.79
N ALA A 52 -7.45 5.01 -9.18
CA ALA A 52 -6.32 4.20 -8.74
C ALA A 52 -6.72 3.15 -7.69
N SER A 53 -7.61 3.49 -6.74
CA SER A 53 -8.06 2.54 -5.71
C SER A 53 -8.92 1.41 -6.29
N ILE A 54 -9.76 1.71 -7.30
CA ILE A 54 -10.51 0.68 -8.03
C ILE A 54 -9.55 -0.28 -8.72
N VAL A 55 -8.53 0.25 -9.42
CA VAL A 55 -7.51 -0.60 -10.08
C VAL A 55 -6.77 -1.45 -9.04
N ALA A 56 -6.33 -0.86 -7.93
CA ALA A 56 -5.62 -1.59 -6.88
C ALA A 56 -6.48 -2.67 -6.19
N GLY A 57 -7.80 -2.52 -6.15
CA GLY A 57 -8.70 -3.52 -5.57
C GLY A 57 -9.12 -4.65 -6.52
N LEU A 58 -8.87 -4.51 -7.83
CA LEU A 58 -9.19 -5.53 -8.84
C LEU A 58 -8.03 -6.51 -9.10
N VAL A 59 -6.81 -6.16 -8.65
CA VAL A 59 -5.58 -6.95 -8.83
C VAL A 59 -5.20 -7.59 -7.50
#